data_AF-A0A8H5CTK0-F1
#
_entry.id   AF-A0A8H5CTK0-F1
#
_cell.length_a   1.000
_cell.length_b   1.000
_cell.length_c   1.000
_cell.angle_alpha   90.00
_cell.angle_beta   90.00
_cell.angle_gamma   90.00
#
_symmetry.space_group_name_H-M   'P 1'
#
loop_
_entity.id
_entity.type
_entity.pdbx_description
1 polymer ?
#
loop_
_entity_poly.entity_id
_entity_poly.type
_entity_poly.pdbx_seq_one_letter_code
_entity_poly.pdbx_strand_id
1 'polypeptide(L)'
;MVYLHEQAWWKEAIVYQIYPISFFDSNGDGIGDLNGIHAKLDYLQDLGIDVLWLSPIYRSPLADMGYDISDYRNIDPRYGTLADWDNLLKGVHDRGMKLVMDLVVNHSSDEHEWFLQSRSSKDDPKRDWYIWRPPKLDSAGNRGPPNNWRSVFQGSAWDFDEKTEEYYLHLYVSKQPDLNWENPEVRQAVYDMMKFWLDRGCDGFRMDVINLISKTKGLPDAPISAPGEFYQPASMHYANGPHVHEFIKEMGQNVLSQYDIMTVGETPFTHEASELAAYVLPANKELDMVFHFELMDIDSPLEGPQRVALMKKEWKLPELREIIVRWQLYKRDEGFWNAQVSSPICIPSHFS
;
A
#
# COMPACT_ATOMS: atom_id res chain seq x y z
N MET A 1 3.01 29.66 -18.70
CA MET A 1 3.42 29.89 -17.30
C MET A 1 4.40 28.78 -17.00
N VAL A 2 5.69 29.07 -16.80
CA VAL A 2 6.66 28.05 -16.37
C VAL A 2 6.40 27.83 -14.89
N TYR A 3 6.04 26.60 -14.48
CA TYR A 3 5.99 26.26 -13.07
C TYR A 3 7.41 26.43 -12.50
N LEU A 4 7.61 27.41 -11.64
CA LEU A 4 8.86 27.52 -10.88
C LEU A 4 8.89 26.34 -9.91
N HIS A 5 9.88 25.46 -10.04
CA HIS A 5 10.02 24.31 -9.15
C HIS A 5 10.11 24.80 -7.70
N GLU A 6 9.02 24.63 -6.95
CA GLU A 6 9.03 24.78 -5.50
C GLU A 6 10.01 23.75 -4.94
N GLN A 7 11.04 24.25 -4.24
CA GLN A 7 12.04 23.42 -3.59
C GLN A 7 11.37 22.69 -2.42
N ALA A 8 11.31 21.37 -2.54
CA ALA A 8 10.87 20.49 -1.47
C ALA A 8 12.00 19.49 -1.21
N TRP A 9 12.30 19.24 0.07
CA TRP A 9 13.47 18.44 0.47
C TRP A 9 13.43 17.04 -0.13
N TRP A 10 12.24 16.45 -0.27
CA TRP A 10 12.04 15.11 -0.81
C TRP A 10 12.29 14.99 -2.32
N LYS A 11 12.37 16.10 -3.07
CA LYS A 11 12.70 16.09 -4.51
C LYS A 11 14.18 15.84 -4.77
N GLU A 12 15.05 16.11 -3.80
CA GLU A 12 16.49 15.95 -3.93
C GLU A 12 17.00 14.75 -3.11
N ALA A 13 16.09 14.07 -2.41
CA ALA A 13 16.40 13.03 -1.45
C ALA A 13 16.63 11.65 -2.11
N ILE A 14 17.60 10.92 -1.58
CA ILE A 14 17.84 9.51 -1.86
C ILE A 14 17.17 8.66 -0.77
N VAL A 15 16.22 7.82 -1.19
CA VAL A 15 15.45 6.95 -0.29
C VAL A 15 16.04 5.54 -0.28
N TYR A 16 16.26 4.99 0.90
CA TYR A 16 16.66 3.59 1.11
C TYR A 16 15.50 2.81 1.77
N GLN A 17 14.94 1.85 1.04
CA GLN A 17 13.95 0.94 1.61
C GLN A 17 14.65 -0.11 2.49
N ILE A 18 14.17 -0.25 3.72
CA ILE A 18 14.60 -1.30 4.64
C ILE A 18 13.46 -2.30 4.79
N TYR A 19 13.79 -3.58 4.60
CA TYR A 19 12.92 -4.67 5.01
C TYR A 19 13.40 -5.21 6.37
N PRO A 20 12.72 -4.84 7.49
CA PRO A 20 13.28 -4.98 8.83
C PRO A 20 13.71 -6.40 9.17
N ILE A 21 12.86 -7.39 8.86
CA ILE A 21 13.07 -8.80 9.21
C ILE A 21 14.36 -9.40 8.60
N SER A 22 14.88 -8.81 7.51
CA SER A 22 16.06 -9.32 6.79
C SER A 22 17.23 -8.34 6.73
N PHE A 23 17.15 -7.19 7.42
CA PHE A 23 18.19 -6.17 7.32
C PHE A 23 19.37 -6.43 8.24
N PHE A 24 19.16 -6.41 9.56
CA PHE A 24 20.22 -6.65 10.53
C PHE A 24 19.65 -7.08 11.89
N ASP A 25 20.09 -8.25 12.36
CA ASP A 25 19.77 -8.82 13.68
C ASP A 25 20.79 -8.32 14.72
N SER A 26 20.31 -7.72 15.81
CA SER A 26 21.14 -7.20 16.90
C SER A 26 21.14 -8.07 18.15
N ASN A 27 20.25 -9.05 18.26
CA ASN A 27 20.03 -9.83 19.47
C ASN A 27 20.39 -11.33 19.31
N GLY A 28 20.63 -11.79 18.09
CA GLY A 28 21.05 -13.15 17.75
C GLY A 28 19.91 -14.16 17.57
N ASP A 29 18.66 -13.72 17.44
CA ASP A 29 17.49 -14.60 17.22
C ASP A 29 17.26 -14.98 15.73
N GLY A 30 18.04 -14.39 14.82
CA GLY A 30 17.98 -14.62 13.38
C GLY A 30 16.99 -13.72 12.64
N ILE A 31 16.35 -12.77 13.32
CA ILE A 31 15.40 -11.81 12.75
C ILE A 31 15.98 -10.39 12.88
N GLY A 32 15.93 -9.63 11.79
CA GLY A 32 16.35 -8.22 11.85
C GLY A 32 15.38 -7.38 12.68
N ASP A 33 15.92 -6.40 13.42
CA ASP A 33 15.19 -5.63 14.44
C ASP A 33 15.54 -4.12 14.41
N LEU A 34 14.79 -3.30 15.15
CA LEU A 34 14.96 -1.82 15.14
C LEU A 34 16.32 -1.37 15.69
N ASN A 35 16.85 -2.07 16.69
CA ASN A 35 18.17 -1.76 17.25
C ASN A 35 19.27 -2.15 16.26
N GLY A 36 19.04 -3.19 15.46
CA GLY A 36 19.90 -3.56 14.35
C GLY A 36 19.93 -2.51 13.24
N ILE A 37 18.77 -1.94 12.89
CA ILE A 37 18.70 -0.80 11.97
C ILE A 37 19.46 0.40 12.57
N HIS A 38 19.22 0.73 13.84
CA HIS A 38 19.91 1.82 14.53
C HIS A 38 21.45 1.64 14.49
N ALA A 39 21.94 0.41 14.67
CA ALA A 39 23.37 0.09 14.61
C ALA A 39 24.01 0.28 13.22
N LYS A 40 23.21 0.45 12.17
CA LYS A 40 23.66 0.67 10.78
C LYS A 40 23.44 2.08 10.26
N LEU A 41 22.97 3.01 11.09
CA LEU A 41 22.71 4.38 10.65
C LEU A 41 23.96 5.10 10.15
N ASP A 42 25.14 4.86 10.74
CA ASP A 42 26.40 5.44 10.24
C ASP A 42 26.73 4.94 8.84
N TYR A 43 26.53 3.64 8.58
CA TYR A 43 26.70 3.06 7.25
C TYR A 43 25.75 3.68 6.22
N LEU A 44 24.48 3.88 6.60
CA LEU A 44 23.47 4.47 5.72
C LEU A 44 23.77 5.95 5.43
N GLN A 45 24.25 6.69 6.43
CA GLN A 45 24.70 8.07 6.25
C GLN A 45 25.93 8.15 5.34
N ASP A 46 26.94 7.28 5.55
CA ASP A 46 28.14 7.21 4.73
C ASP A 46 27.83 6.85 3.26
N LEU A 47 26.78 6.06 3.03
CA LEU A 47 26.28 5.73 1.69
C LEU A 47 25.63 6.94 0.98
N GLY A 48 25.27 8.00 1.73
CA GLY A 48 24.62 9.20 1.20
C GLY A 48 23.09 9.10 1.16
N ILE A 49 22.50 8.32 2.06
CA ILE A 49 21.03 8.20 2.16
C ILE A 49 20.44 9.38 2.92
N ASP A 50 19.36 9.96 2.41
CA ASP A 50 18.63 11.06 3.04
C ASP A 50 17.38 10.57 3.78
N VAL A 51 16.73 9.50 3.29
CA VAL A 51 15.46 8.99 3.82
C VAL A 51 15.52 7.48 3.99
N LEU A 52 15.13 6.99 5.16
CA LEU A 52 14.85 5.58 5.38
C LEU A 52 13.35 5.34 5.24
N TRP A 53 12.95 4.44 4.35
CA TRP A 53 11.58 3.92 4.29
C TRP A 53 11.56 2.53 4.92
N LEU A 54 10.86 2.38 6.04
CA LEU A 54 10.66 1.08 6.66
C LEU A 54 9.42 0.41 6.08
N SER A 55 9.59 -0.84 5.60
CA SER A 55 8.45 -1.75 5.42
C SER A 55 7.74 -1.99 6.76
N PRO A 56 6.51 -2.53 6.80
CA PRO A 56 5.71 -2.61 8.02
C PRO A 56 6.44 -3.22 9.24
N ILE A 57 6.46 -2.47 10.35
CA ILE A 57 7.02 -2.88 11.66
C ILE A 57 5.94 -3.02 12.76
N TYR A 58 4.68 -2.85 12.38
CA TYR A 58 3.54 -2.95 13.28
C TYR A 58 3.30 -4.38 13.71
N ARG A 59 2.52 -4.59 14.78
CA ARG A 59 2.08 -5.93 15.16
C ARG A 59 1.36 -6.61 14.00
N SER A 60 1.79 -7.83 13.69
CA SER A 60 1.26 -8.58 12.56
C SER A 60 1.42 -10.09 12.79
N PRO A 61 0.41 -10.90 12.40
CA PRO A 61 0.52 -12.37 12.34
C PRO A 61 1.47 -12.89 11.25
N LEU A 62 1.97 -12.02 10.35
CA LEU A 62 2.85 -12.34 9.22
C LEU A 62 2.22 -13.26 8.15
N ALA A 63 0.91 -13.21 7.98
CA ALA A 63 0.26 -13.88 6.86
C ALA A 63 0.71 -13.33 5.50
N ASP A 64 1.03 -12.04 5.47
CA ASP A 64 1.64 -11.34 4.33
C ASP A 64 2.84 -10.52 4.82
N MET A 65 3.67 -11.17 5.65
CA MET A 65 4.97 -10.67 6.10
C MET A 65 4.98 -9.23 6.68
N GLY A 66 3.90 -8.81 7.35
CA GLY A 66 3.79 -7.52 8.01
C GLY A 66 2.71 -6.60 7.44
N TYR A 67 2.23 -6.87 6.22
CA TYR A 67 1.15 -6.07 5.60
C TYR A 67 -0.24 -6.44 6.16
N ASP A 68 -0.38 -7.57 6.84
CA ASP A 68 -1.53 -7.92 7.67
C ASP A 68 -1.39 -7.36 9.09
N ILE A 69 -1.72 -6.08 9.30
CA ILE A 69 -1.50 -5.36 10.57
C ILE A 69 -2.63 -5.61 11.58
N SER A 70 -2.31 -6.08 12.79
CA SER A 70 -3.27 -6.31 13.89
C SER A 70 -3.31 -5.20 14.94
N ASP A 71 -2.28 -4.34 15.00
CA ASP A 71 -2.27 -3.11 15.83
C ASP A 71 -1.36 -2.05 15.21
N TYR A 72 -1.96 -1.01 14.63
CA TYR A 72 -1.25 0.09 13.98
C TYR A 72 -0.46 1.00 14.94
N ARG A 73 -0.76 0.99 16.24
CA ARG A 73 -0.17 1.93 17.22
C ARG A 73 0.93 1.31 18.05
N ASN A 74 1.36 0.10 17.70
CA ASN A 74 2.38 -0.62 18.43
C ASN A 74 3.34 -1.31 17.48
N ILE A 75 4.56 -1.50 17.96
CA ILE A 75 5.61 -2.22 17.24
C ILE A 75 5.42 -3.72 17.48
N ASP A 76 5.69 -4.52 16.46
CA ASP A 76 5.76 -5.96 16.65
C ASP A 76 6.89 -6.32 17.62
N PRO A 77 6.65 -7.11 18.68
CA PRO A 77 7.69 -7.50 19.63
C PRO A 77 8.91 -8.17 18.99
N ARG A 78 8.79 -8.73 17.78
CA ARG A 78 9.91 -9.26 16.99
C ARG A 78 10.92 -8.19 16.59
N TYR A 79 10.47 -6.95 16.36
CA TYR A 79 11.33 -5.84 15.95
C TYR A 79 11.77 -4.96 17.12
N GLY A 80 11.04 -4.98 18.24
CA GLY A 80 11.37 -4.25 19.45
C GLY A 80 10.14 -3.58 20.07
N THR A 81 10.36 -2.41 20.67
CA THR A 81 9.34 -1.64 21.37
C THR A 81 9.14 -0.25 20.75
N LEU A 82 8.09 0.44 21.16
CA LEU A 82 7.90 1.86 20.84
C LEU A 82 9.08 2.74 21.30
N ALA A 83 9.78 2.37 22.37
CA ALA A 83 10.97 3.09 22.83
C ALA A 83 12.18 2.83 21.91
N ASP A 84 12.34 1.62 21.38
CA ASP A 84 13.36 1.33 20.38
C ASP A 84 13.08 2.10 19.07
N TRP A 85 11.81 2.25 18.71
CA TRP A 85 11.41 3.11 17.60
C TRP A 85 11.75 4.58 17.83
N ASP A 86 11.50 5.12 19.02
CA ASP A 86 11.89 6.50 19.37
C ASP A 86 13.40 6.70 19.28
N ASN A 87 14.17 5.71 19.77
CA ASN A 87 15.62 5.72 19.69
C ASN A 87 16.10 5.67 18.23
N LEU A 88 15.48 4.84 17.39
CA LEU A 88 15.74 4.79 15.96
C LEU A 88 15.48 6.14 15.29
N LEU A 89 14.29 6.71 15.50
CA LEU A 89 13.92 8.02 14.94
C LEU A 89 14.92 9.10 15.35
N LYS A 90 15.25 9.16 16.65
CA LYS A 90 16.25 10.11 17.16
C LYS A 90 17.60 9.91 16.46
N GLY A 91 18.07 8.66 16.34
CA GLY A 91 19.34 8.35 15.69
C GLY A 91 19.36 8.75 14.21
N VAL A 92 18.23 8.60 13.51
CA VAL A 92 18.05 9.03 12.11
C VAL A 92 18.13 10.56 12.02
N HIS A 93 17.39 11.28 12.87
CA HIS A 93 17.37 12.75 12.87
C HIS A 93 18.68 13.38 13.32
N ASP A 94 19.39 12.80 14.29
CA ASP A 94 20.73 13.25 14.73
C ASP A 94 21.75 13.26 13.58
N ARG A 95 21.50 12.44 12.54
CA ARG A 95 22.32 12.33 11.33
C ARG A 95 21.80 13.18 10.15
N GLY A 96 20.73 13.95 10.36
CA GLY A 96 20.09 14.76 9.33
C GLY A 96 19.29 13.95 8.31
N MET A 97 19.07 12.65 8.55
CA MET A 97 18.23 11.79 7.72
C MET A 97 16.76 11.87 8.17
N LYS A 98 15.87 11.27 7.37
CA LYS A 98 14.41 11.26 7.54
C LYS A 98 13.89 9.83 7.67
N LEU A 99 12.79 9.62 8.40
CA LEU A 99 12.17 8.30 8.58
C LEU A 99 10.73 8.28 8.08
N VAL A 100 10.49 7.52 7.02
CA VAL A 100 9.18 7.29 6.41
C VAL A 100 8.66 5.90 6.81
N MET A 101 7.39 5.85 7.20
CA MET A 101 6.69 4.62 7.61
C MET A 101 5.84 4.07 6.46
N ASP A 102 5.65 2.75 6.40
CA ASP A 102 4.65 2.15 5.53
C ASP A 102 3.23 2.37 6.08
N LEU A 103 2.28 2.80 5.25
CA LEU A 103 0.89 3.04 5.59
C LEU A 103 0.01 2.03 4.84
N VAL A 104 -0.36 0.95 5.51
CA VAL A 104 -1.18 -0.13 4.96
C VAL A 104 -2.63 -0.01 5.43
N VAL A 105 -3.46 0.65 4.65
CA VAL A 105 -4.81 1.07 5.08
C VAL A 105 -5.92 0.71 4.08
N ASN A 106 -5.60 -0.04 3.02
CA ASN A 106 -6.62 -0.70 2.21
C ASN A 106 -7.28 -1.85 2.98
N HIS A 107 -6.51 -2.56 3.78
CA HIS A 107 -6.92 -3.70 4.60
C HIS A 107 -6.20 -3.64 5.95
N SER A 108 -6.67 -4.42 6.91
CA SER A 108 -5.94 -4.76 8.14
C SER A 108 -5.90 -6.28 8.32
N SER A 109 -5.25 -6.78 9.37
CA SER A 109 -5.35 -8.20 9.74
C SER A 109 -6.78 -8.57 10.18
N ASP A 110 -7.17 -9.83 9.96
CA ASP A 110 -8.35 -10.44 10.57
C ASP A 110 -8.22 -10.66 12.09
N GLU A 111 -7.03 -10.43 12.64
CA GLU A 111 -6.75 -10.40 14.08
C GLU A 111 -6.77 -8.97 14.65
N HIS A 112 -7.01 -7.94 13.81
CA HIS A 112 -7.17 -6.57 14.26
C HIS A 112 -8.48 -6.41 15.06
N GLU A 113 -8.45 -5.67 16.18
CA GLU A 113 -9.61 -5.47 17.06
C GLU A 113 -10.86 -4.96 16.30
N TRP A 114 -10.65 -4.10 15.31
CA TRP A 114 -11.73 -3.64 14.42
C TRP A 114 -12.43 -4.79 13.70
N PHE A 115 -11.69 -5.76 13.16
CA PHE A 115 -12.27 -6.90 12.45
C PHE A 115 -12.93 -7.87 13.42
N LEU A 116 -12.28 -8.12 14.57
CA LEU A 116 -12.83 -8.97 15.63
C LEU A 116 -14.20 -8.46 16.12
N GLN A 117 -14.36 -7.13 16.27
CA GLN A 117 -15.65 -6.50 16.57
C GLN A 117 -16.62 -6.60 15.39
N SER A 118 -16.18 -6.25 14.18
CA SER A 118 -16.99 -6.30 12.95
C SER A 118 -17.56 -7.69 12.63
N ARG A 119 -16.79 -8.75 12.86
CA ARG A 119 -17.21 -10.15 12.67
C ARG A 119 -17.99 -10.70 13.87
N SER A 120 -18.08 -9.94 14.98
CA SER A 120 -18.69 -10.44 16.20
C SER A 120 -20.20 -10.67 16.06
N SER A 121 -20.87 -9.79 15.31
CA SER A 121 -22.30 -9.84 14.98
C SER A 121 -22.62 -8.90 13.83
N LYS A 122 -23.79 -9.06 13.19
CA LYS A 122 -24.26 -8.13 12.15
C LYS A 122 -24.70 -6.75 12.68
N ASP A 123 -24.90 -6.63 13.99
CA ASP A 123 -25.37 -5.40 14.64
C ASP A 123 -24.25 -4.64 15.37
N ASP A 124 -23.00 -5.13 15.32
CA ASP A 124 -21.86 -4.47 15.93
C ASP A 124 -21.63 -3.09 15.28
N PRO A 125 -21.31 -2.02 16.04
CA PRO A 125 -21.04 -0.70 15.46
C PRO A 125 -19.93 -0.70 14.40
N LYS A 126 -18.98 -1.65 14.49
CA LYS A 126 -17.91 -1.81 13.50
C LYS A 126 -18.26 -2.77 12.36
N ARG A 127 -19.51 -3.24 12.25
CA ARG A 127 -19.91 -4.13 11.15
C ARG A 127 -19.54 -3.53 9.80
N ASP A 128 -19.92 -2.29 9.56
CA ASP A 128 -19.65 -1.58 8.31
C ASP A 128 -18.24 -0.95 8.24
N TRP A 129 -17.32 -1.31 9.14
CA TRP A 129 -15.91 -0.95 9.00
C TRP A 129 -15.18 -1.84 7.97
N TYR A 130 -15.78 -2.98 7.62
CA TYR A 130 -15.31 -3.89 6.58
C TYR A 130 -16.44 -4.15 5.59
N ILE A 131 -16.10 -4.77 4.47
CA ILE A 131 -17.04 -5.00 3.38
C ILE A 131 -17.64 -6.40 3.52
N TRP A 132 -18.85 -6.47 4.08
CA TRP A 132 -19.62 -7.71 4.25
C TRP A 132 -20.75 -7.85 3.24
N ARG A 133 -21.01 -9.07 2.73
CA ARG A 133 -22.11 -9.33 1.80
C ARG A 133 -22.72 -10.73 2.02
N PRO A 134 -24.05 -10.88 1.85
CA PRO A 134 -24.69 -12.17 1.92
C PRO A 134 -24.22 -13.10 0.79
N PRO A 135 -24.33 -14.44 0.98
CA PRO A 135 -24.06 -15.41 -0.07
C PRO A 135 -24.96 -15.20 -1.29
N LYS A 136 -24.40 -15.35 -2.49
CA LYS A 136 -25.18 -15.52 -3.73
C LYS A 136 -25.59 -16.99 -3.82
N LEU A 137 -26.88 -17.26 -4.04
CA LEU A 137 -27.37 -18.63 -4.21
C LEU A 137 -27.44 -18.98 -5.69
N ASP A 138 -26.93 -20.16 -6.05
CA ASP A 138 -27.13 -20.73 -7.38
C ASP A 138 -28.53 -21.37 -7.53
N SER A 139 -28.85 -21.85 -8.74
CA SER A 139 -30.15 -22.50 -9.01
C SER A 139 -30.39 -23.80 -8.24
N ALA A 140 -29.34 -24.41 -7.68
CA ALA A 140 -29.41 -25.60 -6.85
C ALA A 140 -29.43 -25.27 -5.34
N GLY A 141 -29.38 -23.98 -4.97
CA GLY A 141 -29.36 -23.52 -3.59
C GLY A 141 -27.98 -23.57 -2.93
N ASN A 142 -26.90 -23.79 -3.69
CA ASN A 142 -25.55 -23.74 -3.15
C ASN A 142 -25.14 -22.28 -2.92
N ARG A 143 -24.45 -22.05 -1.80
CA ARG A 143 -23.87 -20.75 -1.47
C ARG A 143 -22.61 -20.51 -2.29
N GLY A 144 -22.49 -19.32 -2.86
CA GLY A 144 -21.30 -18.82 -3.51
C GLY A 144 -20.99 -17.39 -3.08
N PRO A 145 -19.78 -16.91 -3.42
CA PRO A 145 -19.37 -15.56 -3.08
C PRO A 145 -20.25 -14.51 -3.78
N PRO A 146 -20.29 -13.27 -3.27
CA PRO A 146 -21.15 -12.20 -3.77
C PRO A 146 -20.92 -11.86 -5.25
N ASN A 147 -19.68 -11.98 -5.72
CA ASN A 147 -19.29 -11.79 -7.11
C ASN A 147 -18.15 -12.75 -7.48
N ASN A 148 -17.71 -12.69 -8.75
CA ASN A 148 -16.64 -13.53 -9.29
C ASN A 148 -15.22 -12.94 -9.13
N TRP A 149 -14.96 -12.00 -8.22
CA TRP A 149 -13.64 -11.37 -8.12
C TRP A 149 -12.56 -12.35 -7.67
N ARG A 150 -11.41 -12.28 -8.33
CA ARG A 150 -10.20 -13.05 -8.01
C ARG A 150 -9.31 -12.29 -7.04
N SER A 151 -8.87 -12.95 -5.97
CA SER A 151 -7.81 -12.40 -5.10
C SER A 151 -6.50 -12.24 -5.88
N VAL A 152 -5.70 -11.25 -5.52
CA VAL A 152 -4.35 -11.03 -6.05
C VAL A 152 -3.47 -12.28 -5.84
N PHE A 153 -3.70 -13.02 -4.75
CA PHE A 153 -2.99 -14.27 -4.41
C PHE A 153 -3.74 -15.54 -4.79
N GLN A 154 -4.63 -15.46 -5.80
CA GLN A 154 -5.44 -16.55 -6.36
C GLN A 154 -6.65 -16.95 -5.51
N GLY A 155 -7.63 -17.58 -6.15
CA GLY A 155 -8.90 -17.95 -5.52
C GLY A 155 -9.89 -16.80 -5.45
N SER A 156 -10.90 -16.96 -4.59
CA SER A 156 -11.93 -15.96 -4.34
C SER A 156 -11.33 -14.74 -3.65
N ALA A 157 -11.79 -13.53 -3.96
CA ALA A 157 -11.56 -12.34 -3.13
C ALA A 157 -12.52 -12.24 -1.92
N TRP A 158 -13.21 -13.34 -1.60
CA TRP A 158 -14.22 -13.41 -0.56
C TRP A 158 -14.09 -14.70 0.24
N ASP A 159 -14.13 -14.55 1.57
CA ASP A 159 -14.13 -15.65 2.53
C ASP A 159 -15.41 -15.64 3.36
N PHE A 160 -15.94 -16.82 3.66
CA PHE A 160 -17.20 -16.99 4.37
C PHE A 160 -16.98 -17.04 5.88
N ASP A 161 -17.67 -16.18 6.61
CA ASP A 161 -17.72 -16.22 8.08
C ASP A 161 -18.94 -17.02 8.53
N GLU A 162 -18.71 -18.25 9.02
CA GLU A 162 -19.77 -19.15 9.48
C GLU A 162 -20.62 -18.56 10.61
N LYS A 163 -20.06 -17.64 11.42
CA LYS A 163 -20.76 -17.05 12.56
C LYS A 163 -21.87 -16.09 12.12
N THR A 164 -21.57 -15.24 11.13
CA THR A 164 -22.52 -14.25 10.61
C THR A 164 -23.18 -14.70 9.30
N GLU A 165 -22.78 -15.83 8.74
CA GLU A 165 -23.28 -16.38 7.47
C GLU A 165 -23.16 -15.39 6.30
N GLU A 166 -22.09 -14.58 6.30
CA GLU A 166 -21.78 -13.62 5.25
C GLU A 166 -20.33 -13.76 4.80
N TYR A 167 -20.06 -13.27 3.60
CA TYR A 167 -18.72 -13.15 3.08
C TYR A 167 -18.12 -11.78 3.43
N TYR A 168 -16.83 -11.74 3.75
CA TYR A 168 -16.06 -10.50 3.81
C TYR A 168 -15.09 -10.41 2.64
N LEU A 169 -14.87 -9.20 2.13
CA LEU A 169 -13.94 -8.95 1.03
C LEU A 169 -12.49 -8.98 1.55
N HIS A 170 -11.62 -9.66 0.80
CA HIS A 170 -10.17 -9.58 0.93
C HIS A 170 -9.55 -9.60 -0.48
N LEU A 171 -9.01 -8.48 -0.94
CA LEU A 171 -8.35 -8.42 -2.26
C LEU A 171 -7.03 -9.20 -2.28
N TYR A 172 -6.42 -9.38 -1.11
CA TYR A 172 -5.15 -10.10 -0.91
C TYR A 172 -5.40 -11.43 -0.19
N VAL A 173 -4.59 -11.81 0.82
CA VAL A 173 -4.81 -13.08 1.52
C VAL A 173 -6.09 -13.02 2.37
N SER A 174 -6.64 -14.19 2.71
CA SER A 174 -7.85 -14.33 3.55
C SER A 174 -7.76 -13.60 4.89
N LYS A 175 -6.54 -13.42 5.41
CA LYS A 175 -6.21 -12.71 6.65
C LYS A 175 -6.09 -11.18 6.49
N GLN A 176 -6.37 -10.64 5.30
CA GLN A 176 -6.34 -9.20 5.00
C GLN A 176 -7.74 -8.69 4.59
N PRO A 177 -8.73 -8.68 5.49
CA PRO A 177 -10.05 -8.11 5.19
C PRO A 177 -9.94 -6.61 4.84
N ASP A 178 -10.57 -6.25 3.73
CA ASP A 178 -10.56 -4.87 3.21
C ASP A 178 -11.38 -3.93 4.09
N LEU A 179 -10.77 -2.79 4.43
CA LEU A 179 -11.43 -1.69 5.13
C LEU A 179 -12.44 -1.02 4.21
N ASN A 180 -13.58 -0.65 4.78
CA ASN A 180 -14.64 0.05 4.06
C ASN A 180 -14.47 1.57 4.16
N TRP A 181 -13.76 2.16 3.20
CA TRP A 181 -13.50 3.61 3.15
C TRP A 181 -14.75 4.47 2.91
N GLU A 182 -15.85 3.89 2.44
CA GLU A 182 -17.14 4.59 2.38
C GLU A 182 -17.64 4.99 3.79
N ASN A 183 -17.20 4.27 4.83
CA ASN A 183 -17.54 4.58 6.21
C ASN A 183 -16.64 5.73 6.74
N PRO A 184 -17.21 6.90 7.08
CA PRO A 184 -16.42 8.03 7.58
C PRO A 184 -15.72 7.74 8.91
N GLU A 185 -16.24 6.83 9.75
CA GLU A 185 -15.56 6.44 11.00
C GLU A 185 -14.26 5.68 10.74
N VAL A 186 -14.22 4.85 9.67
CA VAL A 186 -12.99 4.17 9.25
C VAL A 186 -11.95 5.20 8.82
N ARG A 187 -12.36 6.15 7.97
CA ARG A 187 -11.45 7.22 7.50
C ARG A 187 -10.92 8.04 8.67
N GLN A 188 -11.78 8.44 9.61
CA GLN A 188 -11.36 9.15 10.80
C GLN A 188 -10.38 8.33 11.67
N ALA A 189 -10.66 7.03 11.88
CA ALA A 189 -9.78 6.16 12.63
C ALA A 189 -8.39 6.00 11.98
N VAL A 190 -8.33 5.92 10.65
CA VAL A 190 -7.08 5.94 9.87
C VAL A 190 -6.36 7.28 10.05
N TYR A 191 -7.05 8.41 9.98
CA TYR A 191 -6.43 9.73 10.17
C TYR A 191 -5.87 9.92 11.59
N ASP A 192 -6.58 9.44 12.61
CA ASP A 192 -6.12 9.46 14.00
C ASP A 192 -4.91 8.54 14.22
N MET A 193 -4.80 7.46 13.44
CA MET A 193 -3.62 6.59 13.44
C MET A 193 -2.43 7.24 12.74
N MET A 194 -2.65 7.91 11.61
CA MET A 194 -1.58 8.65 10.92
C MET A 194 -1.01 9.77 11.80
N LYS A 195 -1.90 10.54 12.46
CA LYS A 195 -1.50 11.59 13.41
C LYS A 195 -0.68 11.03 14.57
N PHE A 196 -1.01 9.84 15.08
CA PHE A 196 -0.22 9.21 16.14
C PHE A 196 1.26 9.06 15.76
N TRP A 197 1.57 8.65 14.52
CA TRP A 197 2.95 8.51 14.06
C TRP A 197 3.61 9.84 13.69
N LEU A 198 2.86 10.76 13.08
CA LEU A 198 3.34 12.08 12.72
C LEU A 198 3.63 12.96 13.95
N ASP A 199 2.76 12.93 14.96
CA ASP A 199 2.95 13.61 16.25
C ASP A 199 4.15 13.03 17.01
N ARG A 200 4.51 11.78 16.73
CA ARG A 200 5.71 11.11 17.25
C ARG A 200 6.98 11.48 16.47
N GLY A 201 6.83 12.08 15.29
CA GLY A 201 7.91 12.71 14.52
C GLY A 201 8.36 11.96 13.28
N CYS A 202 7.63 10.98 12.75
CA CYS A 202 7.98 10.44 11.43
C CYS A 202 7.84 11.50 10.33
N ASP A 203 8.64 11.36 9.27
CA ASP A 203 8.77 12.37 8.21
C ASP A 203 7.91 12.06 6.98
N GLY A 204 6.97 11.11 7.10
CA GLY A 204 6.03 10.81 6.03
C GLY A 204 5.60 9.36 5.94
N PHE A 205 4.91 9.07 4.83
CA PHE A 205 4.34 7.75 4.56
C PHE A 205 4.58 7.28 3.13
N ARG A 206 4.99 6.01 3.00
CA ARG A 206 4.75 5.23 1.78
C ARG A 206 3.40 4.56 1.94
N MET A 207 2.47 4.79 1.02
CA MET A 207 1.09 4.33 1.15
C MET A 207 0.87 3.09 0.30
N ASP A 208 0.71 1.95 0.96
CA ASP A 208 0.49 0.65 0.33
C ASP A 208 -0.84 0.66 -0.43
N VAL A 209 -0.77 0.28 -1.71
CA VAL A 209 -1.91 0.04 -2.61
C VAL A 209 -3.02 1.10 -2.49
N ILE A 210 -2.62 2.36 -2.29
CA ILE A 210 -3.54 3.44 -1.90
C ILE A 210 -4.60 3.72 -2.96
N ASN A 211 -4.33 3.36 -4.21
CA ASN A 211 -5.30 3.48 -5.29
C ASN A 211 -6.45 2.46 -5.21
N LEU A 212 -6.40 1.49 -4.28
CA LEU A 212 -7.41 0.43 -4.14
C LEU A 212 -8.47 0.72 -3.08
N ILE A 213 -8.36 1.83 -2.33
CA ILE A 213 -9.22 2.13 -1.19
C ILE A 213 -10.68 2.40 -1.56
N SER A 214 -10.96 2.80 -2.81
CA SER A 214 -12.32 3.07 -3.30
C SER A 214 -12.82 1.91 -4.17
N LYS A 215 -13.95 1.31 -3.80
CA LYS A 215 -14.56 0.19 -4.53
C LYS A 215 -15.81 0.64 -5.27
N THR A 216 -16.05 0.08 -6.44
CA THR A 216 -17.24 0.37 -7.25
C THR A 216 -18.51 -0.04 -6.50
N LYS A 217 -19.49 0.87 -6.46
CA LYS A 217 -20.76 0.65 -5.77
C LYS A 217 -21.44 -0.63 -6.25
N GLY A 218 -21.88 -1.44 -5.30
CA GLY A 218 -22.57 -2.71 -5.56
C GLY A 218 -21.64 -3.90 -5.83
N LEU A 219 -20.33 -3.67 -6.01
CA LEU A 219 -19.32 -4.72 -6.22
C LEU A 219 -19.72 -5.69 -7.34
N PRO A 220 -19.98 -5.20 -8.57
CA PRO A 220 -20.52 -6.01 -9.66
C PRO A 220 -19.54 -7.13 -10.08
N ASP A 221 -20.07 -8.17 -10.72
CA ASP A 221 -19.25 -9.19 -11.36
C ASP A 221 -18.25 -8.55 -12.36
N ALA A 222 -17.02 -9.04 -12.38
CA ALA A 222 -16.02 -8.69 -13.36
C ALA A 222 -16.28 -9.39 -14.71
N PRO A 223 -15.93 -8.75 -15.84
CA PRO A 223 -15.99 -9.40 -17.14
C PRO A 223 -15.15 -10.68 -17.19
N ILE A 224 -15.60 -11.68 -17.96
CA ILE A 224 -14.82 -12.88 -18.21
C ILE A 224 -13.62 -12.52 -19.09
N SER A 225 -12.44 -12.43 -18.48
CA SER A 225 -11.16 -12.05 -19.12
C SER A 225 -10.09 -13.13 -18.99
N ALA A 226 -10.26 -14.08 -18.06
CA ALA A 226 -9.47 -15.30 -17.93
C ALA A 226 -10.35 -16.53 -18.23
N PRO A 227 -10.46 -16.95 -19.51
CA PRO A 227 -11.29 -18.09 -19.89
C PRO A 227 -10.84 -19.38 -19.20
N GLY A 228 -11.79 -20.10 -18.60
CA GLY A 228 -11.52 -21.35 -17.87
C GLY A 228 -11.24 -21.18 -16.38
N GLU A 229 -11.05 -19.95 -15.91
CA GLU A 229 -11.00 -19.66 -14.47
C GLU A 229 -12.39 -19.32 -13.94
N PHE A 230 -12.68 -19.75 -12.71
CA PHE A 230 -13.95 -19.43 -12.04
C PHE A 230 -13.97 -17.96 -11.57
N TYR A 231 -12.87 -17.53 -10.95
CA TYR A 231 -12.69 -16.15 -10.50
C TYR A 231 -11.95 -15.32 -11.54
N GLN A 232 -12.33 -14.06 -11.67
CA GLN A 232 -11.89 -13.17 -12.73
C GLN A 232 -11.13 -11.96 -12.16
N PRO A 233 -10.10 -11.46 -12.86
CA PRO A 233 -9.48 -10.18 -12.52
C PRO A 233 -10.51 -9.06 -12.45
N ALA A 234 -10.49 -8.30 -11.36
CA ALA A 234 -11.53 -7.33 -11.04
C ALA A 234 -11.01 -5.92 -10.76
N SER A 235 -9.73 -5.63 -11.02
CA SER A 235 -9.14 -4.35 -10.63
C SER A 235 -9.76 -3.13 -11.30
N MET A 236 -10.46 -3.27 -12.43
CA MET A 236 -11.28 -2.18 -12.98
C MET A 236 -12.38 -1.69 -12.02
N HIS A 237 -12.74 -2.48 -11.02
CA HIS A 237 -13.76 -2.14 -10.04
C HIS A 237 -13.21 -1.53 -8.75
N TYR A 238 -11.89 -1.57 -8.52
CA TYR A 238 -11.30 -1.09 -7.26
C TYR A 238 -10.00 -0.30 -7.43
N ALA A 239 -9.24 -0.49 -8.51
CA ALA A 239 -8.09 0.36 -8.82
C ALA A 239 -8.57 1.70 -9.38
N ASN A 240 -8.07 2.79 -8.79
CA ASN A 240 -8.49 4.15 -9.10
C ASN A 240 -10.02 4.33 -9.01
N GLY A 241 -10.63 3.74 -7.98
CA GLY A 241 -12.09 3.74 -7.80
C GLY A 241 -12.73 5.13 -7.73
N PRO A 242 -14.06 5.22 -7.82
CA PRO A 242 -14.78 6.48 -8.06
C PRO A 242 -14.55 7.59 -7.03
N HIS A 243 -14.20 7.22 -5.79
CA HIS A 243 -13.99 8.13 -4.67
C HIS A 243 -12.51 8.19 -4.23
N VAL A 244 -11.58 7.56 -4.96
CA VAL A 244 -10.17 7.47 -4.52
C VAL A 244 -9.53 8.85 -4.31
N HIS A 245 -9.70 9.76 -5.28
CA HIS A 245 -9.17 11.12 -5.20
C HIS A 245 -9.90 11.96 -4.15
N GLU A 246 -11.18 11.68 -3.90
CA GLU A 246 -11.94 12.32 -2.83
C GLU A 246 -11.36 11.95 -1.46
N PHE A 247 -11.14 10.66 -1.22
CA PHE A 247 -10.59 10.16 0.03
C PHE A 247 -9.14 10.61 0.28
N ILE A 248 -8.32 10.68 -0.77
CA ILE A 248 -6.93 11.17 -0.65
C ILE A 248 -6.90 12.68 -0.41
N LYS A 249 -7.78 13.47 -1.03
CA LYS A 249 -7.90 14.90 -0.71
C LYS A 249 -8.41 15.13 0.71
N GLU A 250 -9.38 14.33 1.16
CA GLU A 250 -9.87 14.36 2.54
C GLU A 250 -8.72 14.03 3.52
N MET A 251 -7.92 13.00 3.23
CA MET A 251 -6.71 12.65 3.99
C MET A 251 -5.70 13.80 4.00
N GLY A 252 -5.47 14.43 2.85
CA GLY A 252 -4.58 15.57 2.70
C GLY A 252 -4.96 16.74 3.59
N GLN A 253 -6.25 17.11 3.58
CA GLN A 253 -6.79 18.21 4.39
C GLN A 253 -6.78 17.92 5.89
N ASN A 254 -7.08 16.67 6.27
CA ASN A 254 -7.22 16.27 7.67
C ASN A 254 -5.90 15.90 8.36
N VAL A 255 -4.87 15.55 7.58
CA VAL A 255 -3.59 15.08 8.10
C VAL A 255 -2.42 15.65 7.31
N LEU A 256 -2.25 15.29 6.03
CA LEU A 256 -0.96 15.44 5.34
C LEU A 256 -0.48 16.89 5.25
N SER A 257 -1.39 17.84 4.98
CA SER A 257 -1.04 19.26 4.83
C SER A 257 -0.69 19.96 6.16
N GLN A 258 -0.78 19.26 7.30
CA GLN A 258 -0.49 19.81 8.62
C GLN A 258 0.97 19.61 9.05
N TYR A 259 1.73 18.83 8.27
CA TYR A 259 3.11 18.46 8.58
C TYR A 259 4.01 18.69 7.36
N ASP A 260 5.29 18.97 7.59
CA ASP A 260 6.31 19.00 6.53
C ASP A 260 6.84 17.58 6.31
N ILE A 261 6.17 16.84 5.44
CA ILE A 261 6.40 15.40 5.22
C ILE A 261 6.49 15.05 3.74
N MET A 262 6.92 13.82 3.48
CA MET A 262 6.93 13.19 2.16
C MET A 262 5.84 12.11 2.07
N THR A 263 5.12 12.06 0.95
CA THR A 263 4.15 11.02 0.65
C THR A 263 4.41 10.35 -0.70
N VAL A 264 4.47 9.02 -0.69
CA VAL A 264 4.58 8.23 -1.92
C VAL A 264 3.52 7.14 -1.96
N GLY A 265 2.61 7.22 -2.93
CA GLY A 265 1.57 6.20 -3.11
C GLY A 265 2.05 5.03 -3.95
N GLU A 266 1.82 3.80 -3.52
CA GLU A 266 1.94 2.64 -4.39
C GLU A 266 0.64 2.45 -5.18
N THR A 267 0.74 2.39 -6.51
CA THR A 267 -0.44 2.36 -7.39
C THR A 267 -0.42 1.18 -8.38
N PRO A 268 -0.60 -0.06 -7.90
CA PRO A 268 -0.64 -1.24 -8.77
C PRO A 268 -1.81 -1.18 -9.76
N PHE A 269 -1.76 -2.05 -10.78
CA PHE A 269 -2.78 -2.20 -11.83
C PHE A 269 -3.01 -0.94 -12.69
N THR A 270 -2.16 0.08 -12.57
CA THR A 270 -2.25 1.34 -13.31
C THR A 270 -0.96 1.58 -14.08
N HIS A 271 -1.01 1.55 -15.41
CA HIS A 271 0.14 1.83 -16.29
C HIS A 271 0.01 3.17 -17.02
N GLU A 272 -1.21 3.71 -17.13
CA GLU A 272 -1.46 4.97 -17.82
C GLU A 272 -1.10 6.17 -16.94
N ALA A 273 -0.11 6.96 -17.37
CA ALA A 273 0.34 8.15 -16.64
C ALA A 273 -0.77 9.19 -16.45
N SER A 274 -1.78 9.22 -17.33
CA SER A 274 -2.97 10.09 -17.18
C SER A 274 -3.85 9.73 -16.00
N GLU A 275 -3.91 8.46 -15.61
CA GLU A 275 -4.67 8.00 -14.45
C GLU A 275 -3.92 8.31 -13.15
N LEU A 276 -2.58 8.35 -13.20
CA LEU A 276 -1.76 8.71 -12.04
C LEU A 276 -1.52 10.22 -11.88
N ALA A 277 -1.76 10.99 -12.94
CA ALA A 277 -1.56 12.44 -12.96
C ALA A 277 -2.25 13.13 -11.78
N ALA A 278 -3.46 12.69 -11.44
CA ALA A 278 -4.26 13.36 -10.44
C ALA A 278 -3.66 13.26 -9.03
N TYR A 279 -3.06 12.11 -8.70
CA TYR A 279 -2.41 11.87 -7.41
C TYR A 279 -1.23 12.79 -7.15
N VAL A 280 -0.47 13.15 -8.19
CA VAL A 280 0.86 13.77 -8.04
C VAL A 280 0.87 15.26 -8.40
N LEU A 281 0.00 15.68 -9.32
CA LEU A 281 0.04 17.07 -9.79
C LEU A 281 -0.23 18.03 -8.62
N PRO A 282 0.65 19.03 -8.36
CA PRO A 282 0.53 19.92 -7.20
C PRO A 282 -0.81 20.63 -7.10
N ALA A 283 -1.47 20.89 -8.24
CA ALA A 283 -2.78 21.50 -8.30
C ALA A 283 -3.89 20.69 -7.58
N ASN A 284 -3.73 19.37 -7.46
CA ASN A 284 -4.72 18.50 -6.83
C ASN A 284 -4.54 18.33 -5.33
N LYS A 285 -3.34 18.61 -4.80
CA LYS A 285 -3.02 18.53 -3.37
C LYS A 285 -3.36 17.15 -2.78
N GLU A 286 -2.92 16.11 -3.48
CA GLU A 286 -3.09 14.72 -3.07
C GLU A 286 -1.78 14.20 -2.46
N LEU A 287 -0.92 13.57 -3.26
CA LEU A 287 0.37 12.99 -2.85
C LEU A 287 1.53 13.72 -3.53
N ASP A 288 2.74 13.58 -2.99
CA ASP A 288 3.95 14.17 -3.57
C ASP A 288 4.45 13.38 -4.79
N MET A 289 4.30 12.05 -4.75
CA MET A 289 4.70 11.14 -5.83
C MET A 289 3.98 9.79 -5.74
N VAL A 290 4.14 8.97 -6.77
CA VAL A 290 3.64 7.59 -6.79
C VAL A 290 4.66 6.62 -7.37
N PHE A 291 4.64 5.37 -6.93
CA PHE A 291 5.23 4.24 -7.64
C PHE A 291 4.24 3.73 -8.69
N HIS A 292 4.70 3.71 -9.95
CA HIS A 292 4.03 3.04 -11.06
C HIS A 292 4.69 1.69 -11.33
N PHE A 293 3.92 0.72 -11.84
CA PHE A 293 4.40 -0.66 -12.03
C PHE A 293 4.71 -1.03 -13.48
N GLU A 294 4.47 -0.11 -14.42
CA GLU A 294 4.66 -0.40 -15.86
C GLU A 294 6.08 -0.93 -16.17
N LEU A 295 7.11 -0.32 -15.57
CA LEU A 295 8.48 -0.79 -15.75
C LEU A 295 8.72 -2.17 -15.14
N MET A 296 8.10 -2.44 -13.99
CA MET A 296 8.22 -3.72 -13.28
C MET A 296 7.49 -4.86 -14.00
N ASP A 297 6.54 -4.52 -14.86
CA ASP A 297 5.74 -5.46 -15.65
C ASP A 297 6.25 -5.61 -17.10
N ILE A 298 7.41 -5.01 -17.45
CA ILE A 298 7.96 -5.04 -18.81
C ILE A 298 8.22 -6.47 -19.33
N ASP A 299 8.48 -7.42 -18.44
CA ASP A 299 8.70 -8.83 -18.77
C ASP A 299 7.44 -9.69 -18.55
N SER A 300 6.28 -9.09 -18.29
CA SER A 300 5.02 -9.83 -18.17
C SER A 300 4.31 -9.96 -19.53
N PRO A 301 3.83 -11.16 -19.92
CA PRO A 301 3.13 -11.37 -21.18
C PRO A 301 1.75 -10.69 -21.23
N LEU A 302 1.16 -10.38 -20.08
CA LEU A 302 -0.13 -9.72 -19.93
C LEU A 302 0.06 -8.50 -19.03
N GLU A 303 -0.60 -7.40 -19.38
CA GLU A 303 -0.43 -6.12 -18.70
C GLU A 303 -1.58 -5.84 -17.70
N GLY A 304 -1.28 -4.96 -16.74
CA GLY A 304 -2.23 -4.44 -15.76
C GLY A 304 -3.06 -5.53 -15.04
N PRO A 305 -4.40 -5.42 -15.03
CA PRO A 305 -5.31 -6.36 -14.34
C PRO A 305 -5.12 -7.83 -14.75
N GLN A 306 -4.68 -8.07 -15.98
CA GLN A 306 -4.64 -9.41 -16.58
C GLN A 306 -3.29 -10.09 -16.36
N ARG A 307 -2.36 -9.42 -15.67
CA ARG A 307 -1.05 -9.97 -15.33
C ARG A 307 -1.18 -11.35 -14.71
N VAL A 308 -0.33 -12.25 -15.15
CA VAL A 308 -0.17 -13.57 -14.53
C VAL A 308 1.24 -13.66 -13.97
N ALA A 309 1.33 -13.87 -12.67
CA ALA A 309 2.61 -14.03 -11.99
C ALA A 309 3.38 -15.22 -12.57
N LEU A 310 4.72 -15.12 -12.56
CA LEU A 310 5.66 -16.20 -12.93
C LEU A 310 5.61 -16.65 -14.40
N MET A 311 4.96 -15.91 -15.29
CA MET A 311 5.12 -16.05 -16.73
C MET A 311 5.92 -14.87 -17.28
N LYS A 312 6.92 -15.17 -18.13
CA LYS A 312 7.82 -14.16 -18.71
C LYS A 312 7.61 -13.99 -20.22
N LYS A 313 7.72 -12.75 -20.70
CA LYS A 313 7.96 -12.39 -22.10
C LYS A 313 9.38 -11.84 -22.25
N GLU A 314 9.93 -11.98 -23.45
CA GLU A 314 11.15 -11.25 -23.81
C GLU A 314 10.81 -9.79 -24.09
N TRP A 315 11.70 -8.88 -23.71
CA TRP A 315 11.60 -7.44 -23.98
C TRP A 315 12.92 -6.92 -24.54
N LYS A 316 12.88 -5.76 -25.20
CA LYS A 316 14.05 -5.13 -25.83
C LYS A 316 14.35 -3.79 -25.16
N LEU A 317 15.64 -3.41 -25.16
CA LEU A 317 16.10 -2.13 -24.62
C LEU A 317 15.31 -0.89 -25.09
N PRO A 318 14.82 -0.79 -26.35
CA PRO A 318 13.97 0.32 -26.76
C PRO A 318 12.66 0.44 -25.97
N GLU A 319 12.05 -0.67 -25.55
CA GLU A 319 10.80 -0.68 -24.76
C GLU A 319 11.04 -0.09 -23.37
N LEU A 320 12.13 -0.53 -22.71
CA LEU A 320 12.60 0.04 -21.44
C LEU A 320 12.82 1.55 -21.55
N ARG A 321 13.52 1.98 -22.61
CA ARG A 321 13.81 3.39 -22.85
C ARG A 321 12.52 4.19 -23.06
N GLU A 322 11.56 3.66 -23.79
CA GLU A 322 10.29 4.32 -24.07
C GLU A 322 9.49 4.56 -22.78
N ILE A 323 9.36 3.55 -21.92
CA ILE A 323 8.70 3.66 -20.62
C ILE A 323 9.38 4.75 -19.79
N ILE A 324 10.70 4.67 -19.60
CA ILE A 324 11.46 5.65 -18.79
C ILE A 324 11.27 7.07 -19.34
N VAL A 325 11.44 7.27 -20.64
CA VAL A 325 11.33 8.60 -21.25
C VAL A 325 9.91 9.15 -21.11
N ARG A 326 8.87 8.31 -21.30
CA ARG A 326 7.48 8.72 -21.13
C ARG A 326 7.23 9.24 -19.72
N TRP A 327 7.57 8.48 -18.69
CA TRP A 327 7.37 8.90 -17.30
C TRP A 327 8.19 10.14 -16.95
N GLN A 328 9.47 10.22 -17.37
CA GLN A 328 10.33 11.38 -17.09
C GLN A 328 9.86 12.69 -17.74
N LEU A 329 9.17 12.62 -18.89
CA LEU A 329 8.68 13.79 -19.60
C LEU A 329 7.21 14.12 -19.30
N TYR A 330 6.44 13.14 -18.80
CA TYR A 330 5.01 13.28 -18.59
C TYR A 330 4.70 14.43 -17.62
N LYS A 331 4.02 15.47 -18.12
CA LYS A 331 3.56 16.64 -17.36
C LYS A 331 4.61 17.28 -16.44
N ARG A 332 5.90 17.14 -16.78
CA ARG A 332 7.01 17.68 -15.99
C ARG A 332 6.87 19.19 -15.77
N ASP A 333 6.49 19.93 -16.81
CA ASP A 333 6.30 21.38 -16.76
C ASP A 333 5.06 21.81 -15.96
N GLU A 334 4.16 20.88 -15.65
CA GLU A 334 3.00 21.07 -14.75
C GLU A 334 3.33 20.66 -13.29
N GLY A 335 4.56 20.23 -13.02
CA GLY A 335 5.04 19.88 -11.68
C GLY A 335 4.85 18.41 -11.30
N PHE A 336 4.54 17.51 -12.25
CA PHE A 336 4.48 16.07 -11.98
C PHE A 336 5.85 15.55 -11.49
N TRP A 337 5.87 14.79 -10.40
CA TRP A 337 7.08 14.24 -9.80
C TRP A 337 7.08 12.70 -9.79
N ASN A 338 8.14 12.11 -10.33
CA ASN A 338 8.27 10.65 -10.44
C ASN A 338 9.07 10.10 -9.26
N ALA A 339 8.61 8.99 -8.67
CA ALA A 339 9.44 8.15 -7.82
C ALA A 339 10.24 7.17 -8.69
N GLN A 340 11.56 7.32 -8.75
CA GLN A 340 12.42 6.39 -9.50
C GLN A 340 12.81 5.22 -8.59
N VAL A 341 12.32 4.02 -8.90
CA VAL A 341 12.61 2.80 -8.15
C VAL A 341 13.04 1.69 -9.11
N SER A 342 14.07 0.93 -8.71
CA SER A 342 14.50 -0.27 -9.44
C SER A 342 13.99 -1.52 -8.74
N SER A 343 14.41 -1.84 -7.52
CA SER A 343 14.07 -3.11 -6.85
C SER A 343 13.37 -2.89 -5.50
N PRO A 344 12.06 -2.56 -5.47
CA PRO A 344 11.31 -2.63 -4.21
C PRO A 344 11.11 -4.09 -3.80
N ILE A 345 10.79 -4.33 -2.53
CA ILE A 345 10.70 -5.67 -1.92
C ILE A 345 9.87 -6.70 -2.72
N CYS A 346 8.81 -6.26 -3.41
CA CYS A 346 7.92 -7.14 -4.16
C CYS A 346 8.46 -7.56 -5.54
N ILE A 347 9.66 -7.09 -5.94
CA ILE A 347 10.22 -7.26 -7.28
C ILE A 347 11.54 -8.04 -7.24
N PRO A 348 11.80 -8.95 -8.20
CA PRO A 348 13.09 -9.62 -8.31
C PRO A 348 14.28 -8.65 -8.42
N SER A 349 15.45 -9.10 -7.96
CA SER A 349 16.68 -8.33 -8.10
C SER A 349 16.96 -8.00 -9.56
N HIS A 350 17.27 -6.74 -9.86
CA HIS A 350 17.61 -6.30 -11.21
C HIS A 350 18.86 -6.96 -11.83
N PHE A 351 19.72 -7.56 -11.01
CA PHE A 351 21.01 -8.10 -11.45
C PHE A 351 21.12 -9.64 -11.36
N SER A 352 20.02 -10.36 -11.15
CA SER A 352 20.02 -11.83 -11.04
C SER A 352 19.88 -12.55 -12.37
#